data_AF-F3FI85-F1
#
_entry.id   AF-F3FI85-F1
#
_cell.length_a   1.000
_cell.length_b   1.000
_cell.length_c   1.000
_cell.angle_alpha   90.00
_cell.angle_beta   90.00
_cell.angle_gamma   90.00
#
_symmetry.space_group_name_H-M   'P 1'
#
loop_
_entity.id
_entity.type
_entity.pdbx_description
1 polymer ?
#
loop_
_entity_poly.entity_id
_entity_poly.type
_entity_poly.pdbx_seq_one_letter_code
_entity_poly.pdbx_strand_id
1 'polypeptide(L)'
;MKITITEVLKNEVTVSGQVLNREYVENIMLPMLVAQCGTVKSRQFEIVQVFDEAGLSLKAIPDVAREYHGDKAAKASERARQQREADAHAERCREWTTRELAQAKADKEARAAAIREQGARVRAASRGNSGW
;
A
#
# COMPACT_ATOMS: atom_id res chain seq x y z
N MET A 1 -8.88 -24.11 6.91
CA MET A 1 -9.18 -24.56 8.30
C MET A 1 -9.40 -23.30 9.12
N LYS A 2 -10.43 -23.21 9.97
CA LYS A 2 -10.67 -21.99 10.76
C LYS A 2 -10.05 -22.14 12.15
N ILE A 3 -8.94 -21.47 12.39
CA ILE A 3 -8.32 -21.32 13.71
C ILE A 3 -8.59 -19.89 14.15
N THR A 4 -9.02 -19.71 15.39
CA THR A 4 -9.20 -18.38 15.98
C THR A 4 -8.21 -18.23 17.12
N ILE A 5 -7.37 -17.20 17.11
CA ILE A 5 -6.40 -16.93 18.18
C ILE A 5 -6.80 -15.62 18.84
N THR A 6 -7.00 -15.66 20.16
CA THR A 6 -7.41 -14.52 20.98
C THR A 6 -6.58 -14.49 22.26
N GLU A 7 -6.59 -13.35 22.95
CA GLU A 7 -5.99 -13.20 24.29
C GLU A 7 -4.53 -13.68 24.36
N VAL A 8 -3.67 -13.13 23.48
CA VAL A 8 -2.25 -13.48 23.45
C VAL A 8 -1.54 -12.78 24.61
N LEU A 9 -1.24 -13.54 25.67
CA LEU A 9 -0.48 -13.10 26.82
C LEU A 9 0.99 -13.53 26.72
N LYS A 10 1.77 -13.28 27.77
CA LYS A 10 3.20 -13.63 27.81
C LYS A 10 3.41 -15.16 27.76
N ASN A 11 2.62 -15.92 28.52
CA ASN A 11 2.81 -17.37 28.67
C ASN A 11 1.60 -18.19 28.18
N GLU A 12 0.49 -17.53 27.87
CA GLU A 12 -0.78 -18.18 27.56
C GLU A 12 -1.38 -17.55 26.31
N VAL A 13 -2.16 -18.35 25.59
CA VAL A 13 -2.89 -17.93 24.41
C VAL A 13 -4.17 -18.74 24.30
N THR A 14 -5.27 -18.08 23.95
CA THR A 14 -6.55 -18.74 23.73
C THR A 14 -6.66 -19.12 22.25
N VAL A 15 -6.69 -20.42 21.97
CA VAL A 15 -6.83 -20.98 20.62
C VAL A 15 -8.17 -21.67 20.52
N SER A 16 -9.06 -21.15 19.67
CA SER A 16 -10.42 -21.66 19.46
C SER A 16 -11.20 -21.83 20.78
N GLY A 17 -11.01 -20.91 21.73
CA GLY A 17 -11.64 -20.94 23.05
C GLY A 17 -10.92 -21.77 24.12
N GLN A 18 -9.81 -22.44 23.78
CA GLN A 18 -9.00 -23.20 24.74
C GLN A 18 -7.74 -22.43 25.12
N VAL A 19 -7.52 -22.22 26.42
CA VAL A 19 -6.29 -21.62 26.94
C VAL A 19 -5.16 -22.65 26.86
N LEU A 20 -4.09 -22.28 26.17
CA LEU A 20 -2.90 -23.10 25.97
C LEU A 20 -1.65 -22.30 26.33
N ASN A 21 -0.56 -23.02 26.63
CA ASN A 21 0.74 -22.39 26.82
C ASN A 21 1.25 -21.84 25.49
N ARG A 22 1.78 -20.61 25.50
CA ARG A 22 2.32 -19.92 24.32
C ARG A 22 3.45 -20.70 23.64
N GLU A 23 4.39 -21.24 24.42
CA GLU A 23 5.52 -21.99 23.87
C GLU A 23 5.06 -23.28 23.18
N TYR A 24 4.04 -23.94 23.72
CA TYR A 24 3.44 -25.11 23.10
C TYR A 24 2.80 -24.75 21.76
N VAL A 25 2.07 -23.64 21.70
CA VAL A 25 1.40 -23.17 20.50
C VAL A 25 2.40 -22.79 19.40
N GLU A 26 3.45 -22.04 19.76
CA GLU A 26 4.46 -21.56 18.80
C GLU A 26 5.40 -22.68 18.32
N ASN A 27 5.85 -23.57 19.22
CA ASN A 27 6.92 -24.52 18.90
C ASN A 27 6.42 -25.94 18.56
N ILE A 28 5.21 -26.32 18.96
CA ILE A 28 4.68 -27.67 18.74
C ILE A 28 3.45 -27.64 17.84
N MET A 29 2.44 -26.86 18.23
CA MET A 29 1.15 -26.85 17.52
C MET A 29 1.28 -26.25 16.11
N LEU A 30 1.99 -25.12 15.96
CA LEU A 30 2.18 -24.48 14.66
C LEU A 30 2.88 -25.39 13.63
N PRO A 31 4.05 -26.01 13.91
CA PRO A 31 4.66 -26.96 12.97
C PRO A 31 3.76 -28.15 12.63
N MET A 32 3.03 -28.69 13.62
CA MET A 32 2.13 -29.81 13.42
C MET A 32 1.00 -29.47 12.44
N LEU A 33 0.36 -28.31 12.61
CA LEU A 33 -0.72 -27.83 11.75
C LEU A 33 -0.22 -27.56 10.32
N VAL A 34 0.97 -26.97 10.19
CA VAL A 34 1.59 -26.73 8.88
C VAL A 34 1.95 -28.05 8.19
N ALA A 35 2.50 -29.02 8.93
CA ALA A 35 2.84 -30.34 8.41
C ALA A 35 1.59 -31.10 7.93
N GLN A 36 0.46 -30.99 8.65
CA GLN A 36 -0.82 -31.60 8.26
C GLN A 36 -1.34 -31.09 6.90
N CYS A 37 -0.91 -29.90 6.46
CA CYS A 37 -1.27 -29.37 5.15
C CYS A 37 -0.48 -29.98 3.98
N GLY A 38 0.51 -30.83 4.25
CA GLY A 38 1.32 -31.48 3.22
C GLY A 38 2.01 -30.46 2.31
N THR A 39 1.82 -30.56 1.01
CA THR A 39 2.41 -29.66 0.00
C THR A 39 1.50 -28.47 -0.38
N VAL A 40 0.32 -28.35 0.21
CA VAL A 40 -0.68 -27.33 -0.15
C VAL A 40 -0.31 -25.98 0.48
N LYS A 41 0.48 -25.18 -0.24
CA LYS A 41 1.00 -23.88 0.22
C LYS A 41 -0.07 -22.88 0.63
N SER A 42 -1.20 -22.82 -0.08
CA SER A 42 -2.30 -21.92 0.28
C SER A 42 -2.82 -22.18 1.70
N ARG A 43 -3.03 -23.46 2.07
CA ARG A 43 -3.47 -23.84 3.42
C ARG A 43 -2.39 -23.61 4.48
N GLN A 44 -1.12 -23.85 4.14
CA GLN A 44 -0.02 -23.50 5.03
C GLN A 44 -0.03 -22.00 5.33
N PHE A 45 -0.16 -21.15 4.30
CA PHE A 45 -0.17 -19.70 4.47
C PHE A 45 -1.39 -19.20 5.24
N GLU A 46 -2.57 -19.81 5.08
CA GLU A 46 -3.74 -19.49 5.91
C GLU A 46 -3.43 -19.71 7.41
N ILE A 47 -2.75 -20.80 7.76
CA ILE A 47 -2.36 -21.07 9.15
C ILE A 47 -1.30 -20.07 9.60
N VAL A 48 -0.22 -19.89 8.83
CA VAL A 48 0.85 -18.95 9.18
C VAL A 48 0.31 -17.54 9.36
N GLN A 49 -0.61 -17.11 8.50
CA GLN A 49 -1.26 -15.80 8.58
C GLN A 49 -1.98 -15.61 9.91
N VAL A 50 -2.76 -16.60 10.37
CA VAL A 50 -3.50 -16.50 11.65
C VAL A 50 -2.54 -16.31 12.83
N PHE A 51 -1.37 -16.97 12.80
CA PHE A 51 -0.35 -16.83 13.84
C PHE A 51 0.41 -15.51 13.74
N ASP A 52 0.77 -15.06 12.53
CA ASP A 52 1.43 -13.78 12.26
C ASP A 52 0.56 -12.60 12.71
N GLU A 53 -0.73 -12.62 12.36
CA GLU A 53 -1.71 -11.58 12.74
C GLU A 53 -1.95 -11.56 14.25
N ALA A 54 -1.85 -12.71 14.93
CA ALA A 54 -1.92 -12.80 16.38
C ALA A 54 -0.62 -12.38 17.10
N GLY A 55 0.46 -12.07 16.36
CA GLY A 55 1.75 -11.68 16.94
C GLY A 55 2.51 -12.84 17.61
N LEU A 56 2.25 -14.08 17.18
CA LEU A 56 2.94 -15.26 17.63
C LEU A 56 4.22 -15.51 16.83
N SER A 57 5.21 -16.14 17.46
CA SER A 57 6.48 -16.48 16.83
C SER A 57 6.32 -17.55 15.74
N LEU A 58 6.89 -17.29 14.56
CA LEU A 58 6.95 -18.25 13.44
C LEU A 58 8.28 -19.01 13.35
N LYS A 59 9.16 -18.88 14.36
CA LYS A 59 10.53 -19.41 14.32
C LYS A 59 10.63 -20.92 14.12
N ALA A 60 9.61 -21.67 14.52
CA ALA A 60 9.57 -23.12 14.39
C ALA A 60 9.32 -23.61 12.95
N ILE A 61 8.93 -22.72 12.02
CA ILE A 61 8.64 -23.05 10.61
C ILE A 61 9.35 -22.09 9.62
N PRO A 62 10.70 -21.97 9.69
CA PRO A 62 11.43 -20.90 9.02
C PRO A 62 11.25 -20.86 7.50
N ASP A 63 11.20 -22.01 6.83
CA ASP A 63 11.04 -22.06 5.37
C ASP A 63 9.66 -21.59 4.92
N VAL A 64 8.60 -22.05 5.58
CA VAL A 64 7.21 -21.67 5.28
C VAL A 64 6.98 -20.19 5.64
N ALA A 65 7.54 -19.72 6.75
CA ALA A 65 7.46 -18.32 7.15
C ALA A 65 8.14 -17.40 6.11
N ARG A 66 9.33 -17.78 5.61
CA ARG A 66 10.03 -17.03 4.55
C ARG A 66 9.19 -16.92 3.29
N GLU A 67 8.62 -18.03 2.83
CA GLU A 67 7.76 -18.04 1.64
C GLU A 67 6.49 -17.20 1.85
N TYR A 68 5.84 -17.32 3.01
CA TYR A 68 4.66 -16.52 3.38
C TYR A 68 4.95 -15.02 3.33
N HIS A 69 6.06 -14.56 3.93
CA HIS A 69 6.42 -13.16 3.92
C HIS A 69 6.73 -12.66 2.49
N GLY A 70 7.35 -13.50 1.65
CA GLY A 70 7.55 -13.20 0.23
C GLY A 70 6.23 -13.02 -0.53
N ASP A 71 5.28 -13.93 -0.35
CA ASP A 71 3.95 -13.85 -0.97
C ASP A 71 3.15 -12.63 -0.47
N LYS A 72 3.20 -12.34 0.84
CA LYS A 72 2.57 -11.17 1.45
C LYS A 72 3.12 -9.87 0.84
N ALA A 73 4.42 -9.77 0.69
CA ALA A 73 5.07 -8.60 0.08
C ALA A 73 4.71 -8.44 -1.41
N ALA A 74 4.71 -9.54 -2.17
CA ALA A 74 4.30 -9.53 -3.58
C ALA A 74 2.84 -9.11 -3.75
N LYS A 75 1.93 -9.62 -2.92
CA LYS A 75 0.51 -9.21 -2.94
C LYS A 75 0.34 -7.74 -2.56
N ALA A 76 1.14 -7.23 -1.61
CA ALA A 76 1.10 -5.83 -1.22
C ALA A 76 1.59 -4.91 -2.35
N SER A 77 2.66 -5.29 -3.05
CA SER A 77 3.19 -4.49 -4.17
C SER A 77 2.23 -4.47 -5.37
N GLU A 78 1.60 -5.61 -5.68
CA GLU A 78 0.56 -5.70 -6.71
C GLU A 78 -0.66 -4.84 -6.38
N ARG A 79 -1.17 -4.90 -5.14
CA ARG A 79 -2.26 -4.02 -4.68
C ARG A 79 -1.89 -2.54 -4.77
N ALA A 80 -0.67 -2.17 -4.37
CA ALA A 80 -0.19 -0.80 -4.49
C ALA A 80 -0.04 -0.34 -5.95
N ARG A 81 0.30 -1.25 -6.88
CA ARG A 81 0.31 -0.95 -8.32
C ARG A 81 -1.11 -0.70 -8.82
N GLN A 82 -2.04 -1.61 -8.52
CA GLN A 82 -3.44 -1.51 -8.92
C GLN A 82 -4.10 -0.23 -8.37
N GLN A 83 -3.82 0.13 -7.12
CA GLN A 83 -4.34 1.36 -6.52
C GLN A 83 -3.80 2.60 -7.24
N ARG A 84 -2.50 2.66 -7.55
CA ARG A 84 -1.91 3.78 -8.31
C ARG A 84 -2.52 3.92 -9.70
N GLU A 85 -2.77 2.80 -10.39
CA GLU A 85 -3.43 2.81 -11.70
C GLU A 85 -4.88 3.30 -11.60
N ALA A 86 -5.61 2.86 -10.56
CA ALA A 86 -6.97 3.30 -10.28
C ALA A 86 -7.03 4.80 -9.94
N ASP A 87 -6.14 5.29 -9.08
CA ASP A 87 -6.04 6.70 -8.72
C ASP A 87 -5.69 7.57 -9.94
N ALA A 88 -4.72 7.14 -10.75
CA ALA A 88 -4.37 7.84 -11.99
C ALA A 88 -5.54 7.85 -12.99
N HIS A 89 -6.35 6.80 -13.04
CA HIS A 89 -7.56 6.78 -13.86
C HIS A 89 -8.62 7.72 -13.31
N ALA A 90 -8.84 7.73 -12.00
CA ALA A 90 -9.76 8.63 -11.33
C ALA A 90 -9.41 10.10 -11.61
N GLU A 91 -8.12 10.48 -11.53
CA GLU A 91 -7.66 11.83 -11.85
C GLU A 91 -7.88 12.21 -13.32
N ARG A 92 -7.73 11.26 -14.26
CA ARG A 92 -8.03 11.54 -15.68
C ARG A 92 -9.52 11.79 -15.94
N CYS A 93 -10.38 11.10 -15.22
CA CYS A 93 -11.84 11.24 -15.32
C CYS A 93 -12.41 12.28 -14.36
N ARG A 94 -11.54 12.97 -13.60
CA ARG A 94 -11.97 13.94 -12.60
C ARG A 94 -12.51 15.19 -13.26
N GLU A 95 -13.73 15.55 -12.88
CA GLU A 95 -14.33 16.83 -13.24
C GLU A 95 -13.80 17.94 -12.31
N TRP A 96 -13.46 19.08 -12.89
CA TRP A 96 -12.99 20.23 -12.14
C TRP A 96 -14.14 20.89 -11.40
N THR A 97 -13.89 21.27 -10.15
CA THR A 97 -14.87 22.04 -9.38
C THR A 97 -14.99 23.47 -9.92
N THR A 98 -16.11 24.14 -9.62
CA THR A 98 -16.34 25.55 -10.02
C THR A 98 -15.24 26.50 -9.53
N ARG A 99 -14.73 26.27 -8.32
CA ARG A 99 -13.62 27.04 -7.73
C ARG A 99 -12.31 26.83 -8.50
N GLU A 100 -12.00 25.58 -8.87
CA GLU A 100 -10.79 25.25 -9.63
C GLU A 100 -10.83 25.81 -11.05
N LEU A 101 -12.00 25.76 -11.69
CA LEU A 101 -12.22 26.40 -13.00
C LEU A 101 -12.01 27.92 -12.93
N ALA A 102 -12.52 28.58 -11.89
CA ALA A 102 -12.32 30.01 -11.69
C ALA A 102 -10.84 30.36 -11.48
N GLN A 103 -10.12 29.57 -10.70
CA GLN A 103 -8.68 29.75 -10.48
C GLN A 103 -7.87 29.52 -11.75
N ALA A 104 -8.16 28.46 -12.51
CA ALA A 104 -7.49 28.20 -13.78
C ALA A 104 -7.73 29.31 -14.81
N LYS A 105 -8.92 29.93 -14.80
CA LYS A 105 -9.21 31.11 -15.63
C LYS A 105 -8.38 32.31 -15.20
N ALA A 106 -8.30 32.60 -13.90
CA ALA A 106 -7.48 33.68 -13.36
C ALA A 106 -5.98 33.49 -13.70
N ASP A 107 -5.46 32.27 -13.55
CA ASP A 107 -4.08 31.94 -13.90
C ASP A 107 -3.81 32.11 -15.40
N LYS A 108 -4.77 31.72 -16.25
CA LYS A 108 -4.68 31.91 -17.71
C LYS A 108 -4.63 33.40 -18.08
N GLU A 109 -5.46 34.22 -17.45
CA GLU A 109 -5.48 35.67 -17.66
C GLU A 109 -4.18 36.33 -17.18
N ALA A 110 -3.65 35.92 -16.02
CA ALA A 110 -2.38 36.39 -15.49
C ALA A 110 -1.21 36.05 -16.43
N ARG A 111 -1.14 34.81 -16.94
CA ARG A 111 -0.14 34.39 -17.93
C ARG A 111 -0.25 35.20 -19.23
N ALA A 112 -1.47 35.42 -19.73
CA ALA A 112 -1.69 36.23 -20.93
C ALA A 112 -1.30 37.71 -20.73
N ALA A 113 -1.51 38.25 -19.53
CA ALA A 113 -1.04 39.59 -19.18
C ALA A 113 0.49 39.67 -19.16
N ALA A 114 1.16 38.71 -18.52
CA ALA A 114 2.62 38.64 -18.48
C ALA A 114 3.25 38.55 -19.88
N ILE A 115 2.69 37.72 -20.77
CA ILE A 115 3.14 37.61 -22.16
C ILE A 115 2.94 38.93 -22.92
N ARG A 116 1.80 39.60 -22.74
CA ARG A 116 1.54 40.91 -23.37
C ARG A 116 2.52 41.97 -22.90
N GLU A 117 2.81 42.00 -21.60
CA GLU A 117 3.77 42.92 -21.02
C GLU A 117 5.19 42.66 -21.55
N GLN A 118 5.62 41.40 -21.58
CA GLN A 118 6.91 41.01 -22.16
C GLN A 118 6.99 41.41 -23.64
N GLY A 119 5.94 41.15 -24.44
CA GLY A 119 5.88 41.55 -25.84
C GLY A 119 5.86 43.07 -26.05
N ALA A 120 5.28 43.84 -25.12
CA ALA A 120 5.35 45.30 -25.14
C ALA A 120 6.78 45.80 -24.85
N ARG A 121 7.46 45.23 -23.84
CA ARG A 121 8.86 45.54 -23.54
C ARG A 121 9.79 45.24 -24.72
N VAL A 122 9.63 44.08 -25.36
CA VAL A 122 10.43 43.70 -26.54
C VAL A 122 10.18 44.64 -27.72
N ARG A 123 8.92 44.99 -28.03
CA ARG A 123 8.62 45.96 -29.10
C ARG A 123 9.16 47.36 -28.81
N ALA A 124 9.09 47.80 -27.55
CA ALA A 124 9.65 49.08 -27.13
C ALA A 124 11.19 49.10 -27.28
N ALA A 125 11.87 48.03 -26.90
CA ALA A 125 13.31 47.87 -27.09
C ALA A 125 13.71 47.79 -28.57
N SER A 126 12.93 47.09 -29.40
CA SER A 126 13.18 46.96 -30.84
C SER A 126 13.00 48.29 -31.59
N ARG A 127 12.06 49.16 -31.19
CA ARG A 127 11.90 50.51 -31.75
C ARG A 127 13.06 51.46 -31.39
N GLY A 128 13.78 51.20 -30.31
CA GLY A 128 15.01 51.93 -29.97
C GLY A 128 16.24 51.45 -30.74
N ASN A 129 16.19 50.27 -31.36
CA ASN A 129 17.31 49.65 -32.08
C ASN A 129 17.16 49.70 -33.62
N SER A 130 16.05 50.23 -34.16
CA SER A 130 15.84 50.43 -35.60
C SER A 130 16.40 51.77 -36.10
N GLY A 131 17.57 52.15 -35.59
CA GLY A 131 18.32 53.32 -36.03
C GLY A 131 19.60 52.87 -36.72
N TRP A 132 19.46 52.25 -37.91
CA TRP A 132 20.38 52.22 -39.04
C TRP A 132 19.59 51.80 -40.28
#